data_AF-A0A0D3L2B3-F1
#
_entry.id   AF-A0A0D3L2B3-F1
#
_cell.length_a   1.000
_cell.length_b   1.000
_cell.length_c   1.000
_cell.angle_alpha   90.00
_cell.angle_beta   90.00
_cell.angle_gamma   90.00
#
_symmetry.space_group_name_H-M   'P 1'
#
loop_
_entity.id
_entity.type
_entity.pdbx_description
1 polymer ?
#
loop_
_entity_poly.entity_id
_entity_poly.type
_entity_poly.pdbx_seq_one_letter_code
_entity_poly.pdbx_strand_id
1 'polypeptide(L)' 'MSRRVSSAELAAHATNESCWIVIHGDVYDVTDFHHPGGNDRLFERGGRDASAAFDAIGHSMHATKHMQALRVGQL' A
#
# COMPACT_ATOMS: atom_id res chain seq x y z
N MET A 1 -7.12 6.42 -17.22
CA MET A 1 -8.19 6.03 -16.28
C MET A 1 -7.60 5.07 -15.27
N SER A 2 -7.64 5.39 -13.98
CA SER A 2 -7.20 4.48 -12.92
C SER A 2 -8.22 3.35 -12.74
N ARG A 3 -7.73 2.13 -12.53
CA ARG A 3 -8.56 0.96 -12.19
C ARG A 3 -9.21 1.17 -10.83
N ARG A 4 -10.51 0.90 -10.69
CA ARG A 4 -11.18 0.86 -9.37
C ARG A 4 -10.98 -0.50 -8.73
N VAL A 5 -10.67 -0.50 -7.45
CA VAL A 5 -10.51 -1.68 -6.60
C VAL A 5 -11.62 -1.64 -5.56
N SER A 6 -12.29 -2.76 -5.32
CA SER A 6 -13.29 -2.82 -4.25
C SER A 6 -12.65 -3.11 -2.90
N SER A 7 -13.32 -2.78 -1.80
CA SER A 7 -12.86 -3.18 -0.46
C SER A 7 -12.71 -4.70 -0.30
N ALA A 8 -13.57 -5.49 -0.95
CA ALA A 8 -13.50 -6.94 -0.94
C ALA A 8 -12.26 -7.45 -1.70
N GLU A 9 -11.94 -6.83 -2.84
CA GLU A 9 -10.74 -7.16 -3.59
C GLU A 9 -9.48 -6.77 -2.81
N LEU A 10 -9.43 -5.56 -2.25
CA LEU A 10 -8.32 -5.13 -1.40
C LEU A 10 -8.10 -6.12 -0.24
N ALA A 11 -9.17 -6.53 0.45
CA ALA A 11 -9.08 -7.47 1.57
C ALA A 11 -8.56 -8.87 1.17
N ALA A 12 -8.68 -9.26 -0.10
CA ALA A 12 -8.10 -10.51 -0.61
C ALA A 12 -6.56 -10.46 -0.69
N HIS A 13 -5.98 -9.25 -0.74
CA HIS A 13 -4.54 -9.01 -0.80
C HIS A 13 -3.99 -8.62 0.59
N ALA A 14 -4.17 -9.51 1.57
CA ALA A 14 -3.81 -9.28 2.98
C ALA A 14 -2.73 -10.25 3.53
N THR A 15 -1.96 -10.91 2.65
CA THR A 15 -0.96 -11.94 3.03
C THR A 15 0.44 -11.54 2.57
N ASN A 16 1.49 -12.17 3.10
CA ASN A 16 2.86 -11.87 2.67
C ASN A 16 3.14 -12.27 1.21
N GLU A 17 2.37 -13.20 0.66
CA GLU A 17 2.46 -13.64 -0.73
C GLU A 17 1.65 -12.75 -1.67
N SER A 18 0.75 -11.92 -1.11
CA SER A 18 -0.04 -10.95 -1.85
C SER A 18 -0.55 -9.87 -0.91
N CYS A 19 0.12 -8.72 -0.91
CA CYS A 19 -0.11 -7.64 0.03
C CYS A 19 -0.35 -6.33 -0.70
N TRP A 20 -1.58 -5.82 -0.61
CA TRP A 20 -1.94 -4.49 -1.08
C TRP A 20 -2.27 -3.58 0.10
N ILE A 21 -1.99 -2.30 -0.06
CA ILE A 21 -2.32 -1.27 0.92
C ILE A 21 -3.00 -0.09 0.24
N VAL A 22 -3.76 0.68 1.03
CA VAL A 22 -4.32 1.94 0.56
C VAL A 22 -3.64 3.11 1.25
N ILE A 23 -3.19 4.09 0.46
CA ILE A 23 -2.69 5.39 0.93
C ILE A 23 -3.46 6.48 0.19
N HIS A 24 -4.20 7.30 0.94
CA HIS A 24 -5.04 8.39 0.43
C HIS A 24 -6.00 7.99 -0.70
N GLY A 25 -6.55 6.78 -0.62
CA GLY A 25 -7.48 6.22 -1.61
C GLY A 25 -6.79 5.56 -2.81
N ASP A 26 -5.48 5.71 -3.00
CA ASP A 26 -4.74 4.95 -4.01
C ASP A 26 -4.32 3.59 -3.46
N VAL A 27 -4.40 2.56 -4.31
CA VAL A 27 -4.08 1.17 -3.97
C VAL A 27 -2.73 0.81 -4.55
N TYR A 28 -1.86 0.26 -3.70
CA TYR A 28 -0.49 -0.10 -4.04
C TYR A 28 -0.24 -1.56 -3.77
N ASP A 29 0.36 -2.24 -4.73
CA ASP A 29 0.89 -3.59 -4.54
C ASP A 29 2.29 -3.50 -3.94
N VAL A 30 2.41 -3.99 -2.71
CA VAL A 30 3.66 -3.96 -1.95
C VAL A 30 4.21 -5.36 -1.68
N THR A 31 3.73 -6.37 -2.40
CA THR A 31 4.11 -7.78 -2.21
C THR A 31 5.62 -7.97 -2.27
N ASP A 32 6.27 -7.44 -3.32
CA ASP A 32 7.72 -7.55 -3.52
C ASP A 32 8.48 -6.28 -3.10
N PHE A 33 7.83 -5.38 -2.36
CA PHE A 33 8.46 -4.13 -1.96
C PHE A 33 9.43 -4.35 -0.78
N HIS A 34 10.66 -3.86 -0.94
CA HIS A 34 11.63 -3.84 0.15
C HIS A 34 11.51 -2.52 0.92
N HIS A 35 10.70 -2.51 1.97
CA HIS A 35 10.43 -1.34 2.79
C HIS A 35 11.60 -1.02 3.73
N PRO A 36 12.23 0.17 3.62
CA PRO A 36 13.35 0.54 4.50
C PRO A 36 13.00 0.58 5.99
N GLY A 37 11.72 0.76 6.34
CA GLY A 37 11.22 0.69 7.73
C GLY A 37 10.90 -0.72 8.22
N GLY A 38 11.16 -1.75 7.41
CA GLY A 38 10.88 -3.16 7.67
C GLY A 38 9.55 -3.64 7.08
N ASN A 39 9.58 -4.80 6.41
CA ASN A 39 8.42 -5.38 5.74
C ASN A 39 7.34 -5.88 6.72
N ASP A 40 7.73 -6.31 7.93
CA ASP A 40 6.76 -6.80 8.92
C ASP A 40 5.69 -5.76 9.25
N ARG A 41 6.08 -4.50 9.43
CA ARG A 41 5.13 -3.40 9.75
C ARG A 41 4.25 -3.04 8.56
N LEU A 42 4.74 -3.27 7.34
CA LEU A 42 3.99 -3.06 6.11
C LEU A 42 2.93 -4.15 5.94
N PHE A 43 3.31 -5.40 6.13
CA PHE A 43 2.41 -6.56 5.99
C PHE A 43 1.33 -6.60 7.08
N GLU A 44 1.59 -6.08 8.29
CA GLU A 44 0.55 -5.83 9.30
C GLU A 44 -0.59 -4.92 8.81
N ARG A 45 -0.38 -4.19 7.71
CA ARG A 45 -1.35 -3.31 7.06
C ARG A 45 -1.84 -3.84 5.71
N GLY A 46 -1.57 -5.10 5.39
CA GLY A 46 -2.12 -5.75 4.21
C GLY A 46 -3.65 -5.73 4.19
N GLY A 47 -4.20 -5.49 3.01
CA GLY A 47 -5.63 -5.48 2.70
C GLY A 47 -6.44 -4.36 3.35
N ARG A 48 -5.82 -3.25 3.75
CA ARG A 48 -6.51 -2.13 4.43
C ARG A 48 -5.89 -0.77 4.14
N ASP A 49 -6.56 0.27 4.63
CA ASP A 49 -6.07 1.64 4.62
C ASP A 49 -4.94 1.83 5.64
N ALA A 50 -3.80 2.31 5.16
CA ALA A 50 -2.60 2.59 5.94
C ALA A 50 -2.24 4.09 5.95
N SER A 51 -3.11 4.97 5.45
CA SER A 51 -2.86 6.42 5.30
C SER A 51 -2.42 7.07 6.61
N ALA A 52 -3.17 6.84 7.69
CA ALA A 52 -2.85 7.43 8.99
C ALA A 52 -1.46 7.00 9.52
N ALA A 53 -1.07 5.73 9.28
CA ALA A 53 0.25 5.24 9.67
C ALA A 53 1.35 5.85 8.78
N PHE A 54 1.09 5.96 7.48
CA PHE A 54 2.00 6.57 6.52
C PHE A 54 2.29 8.04 6.83
N ASP A 55 1.24 8.81 7.16
CA ASP A 55 1.32 10.21 7.55
C ASP A 55 2.06 10.40 8.88
N ALA A 56 1.76 9.57 9.88
CA ALA A 56 2.39 9.65 11.19
C ALA A 56 3.91 9.42 11.15
N ILE A 57 4.39 8.59 10.22
CA ILE A 57 5.82 8.34 10.01
C ILE A 57 6.48 9.50 9.25
N GLY A 58 5.75 10.21 8.39
CA GLY A 58 6.28 11.35 7.64
C GLY A 58 7.26 10.95 6.54
N HIS A 59 6.86 10.01 5.68
CA HIS A 59 7.69 9.58 4.54
C HIS A 59 8.10 10.76 3.64
N SER A 60 9.34 10.72 3.14
CA SER A 60 9.87 11.77 2.28
C SER A 60 9.18 11.79 0.91
N MET A 61 9.19 12.95 0.25
CA MET A 61 8.68 13.09 -1.13
C MET A 61 9.31 12.10 -2.12
N HIS A 62 10.58 11.73 -1.89
CA HIS A 62 11.27 10.74 -2.70
C HIS A 62 10.67 9.34 -2.51
N ALA A 63 10.41 8.94 -1.26
CA ALA A 63 9.74 7.68 -0.96
C ALA A 63 8.33 7.62 -1.55
N THR A 64 7.54 8.70 -1.39
CA THR A 64 6.19 8.79 -1.96
C THR A 64 6.20 8.69 -3.49
N LYS A 65 7.20 9.27 -4.16
CA LYS A 65 7.34 9.17 -5.61
C LYS A 65 7.64 7.75 -6.08
N HIS A 66 8.44 6.99 -5.32
CA HIS A 66 8.71 5.58 -5.62
C HIS A 66 7.44 4.71 -5.59
N MET A 67 6.50 5.02 -4.69
CA MET A 67 5.23 4.28 -4.61
C MET A 67 4.37 4.40 -5.86
N GLN A 68 4.55 5.43 -6.69
CA GLN A 68 3.78 5.58 -7.92
C GLN A 68 3.93 4.40 -8.88
N ALA A 69 5.11 3.75 -8.89
CA ALA A 69 5.37 2.57 -9.70
C ALA A 69 4.63 1.31 -9.19
N LEU A 70 4.24 1.31 -7.92
CA LEU A 70 3.54 0.20 -7.25
C LEU A 70 2.01 0.33 -7.35
N ARG A 71 1.51 1.43 -7.91
CA ARG A 71 0.08 1.73 -7.93
C ARG A 71 -0.67 0.80 -8.88
N VAL A 72 -1.67 0.09 -8.35
CA VAL A 72 -2.53 -0.84 -9.11
C VAL A 72 -3.94 -0.30 -9.32
N GLY A 73 -4.35 0.73 -8.59
CA GLY A 73 -5.68 1.31 -8.73
C GLY A 73 -6.01 2.35 -7.68
N GLN A 74 -7.31 2.56 -7.51
CA GLN A 74 -7.91 3.46 -6.54
C GLN A 74 -9.10 2.75 -5.88
N LEU A 75 -9.23 2.89 -4.57
CA LEU A 75 -10.32 2.35 -3.76
C LEU A 75 -11.61 3.16 -3.95
#